data_AF-A0A645JK23-F1
#
_entry.id   AF-A0A645JK23-F1
#
_cell.length_a   1.000
_cell.length_b   1.000
_cell.length_c   1.000
_cell.angle_alpha   90.00
_cell.angle_beta   90.00
_cell.angle_gamma   90.00
#
_symmetry.space_group_name_H-M   'P 1'
#
loop_
_entity.id
_entity.type
_entity.pdbx_description
1 polymer ?
#
loop_
_entity_poly.entity_id
_entity_poly.type
_entity_poly.pdbx_seq_one_letter_code
_entity_poly.pdbx_strand_id
1 'polypeptide(L)'
;MQDAVAVQPIPLKELQNKDLTITVKSKVNKFHKGALASISLRFENNEGNFLSFLKKDSIVSDKWQEYSISGKVPANATSGLIILAFRGYGEAFFDDVKVTYKDKKSIKSLTVNNPSFEQVLQFNNSNWMTTNETYSNGYMLDYSFNESVDGKQS
;
A
#
# COMPACT_ATOMS: atom_id res chain seq x y z
N MET A 1 -1.32 -18.24 8.01
CA MET A 1 -0.26 -17.32 8.49
C MET A 1 -0.83 -15.93 8.36
N GLN A 2 -0.79 -15.17 9.44
CA GLN A 2 -1.53 -13.94 9.66
C GLN A 2 -0.66 -12.72 9.31
N ASP A 3 -1.28 -11.66 8.79
CA ASP A 3 -0.59 -10.48 8.26
C ASP A 3 -1.06 -9.22 9.03
N ALA A 4 -0.15 -8.28 9.27
CA ALA A 4 -0.49 -6.90 9.61
C ALA A 4 -0.81 -6.14 8.32
N VAL A 5 -1.87 -5.34 8.30
CA VAL A 5 -2.31 -4.68 7.07
C VAL A 5 -2.71 -3.22 7.31
N ALA A 6 -2.18 -2.33 6.47
CA ALA A 6 -2.73 -0.99 6.24
C ALA A 6 -3.38 -0.92 4.85
N VAL A 7 -4.58 -0.35 4.77
CA VAL A 7 -5.39 -0.29 3.54
C VAL A 7 -5.83 1.13 3.25
N GLN A 8 -5.76 1.56 1.99
CA GLN A 8 -6.40 2.81 1.57
C GLN A 8 -7.22 2.61 0.30
N PRO A 9 -8.51 3.00 0.29
CA PRO A 9 -9.33 2.96 -0.90
C PRO A 9 -8.97 4.10 -1.85
N ILE A 10 -8.98 3.83 -3.15
CA ILE A 10 -8.81 4.82 -4.22
C ILE A 10 -9.92 4.70 -5.26
N PRO A 11 -10.44 5.82 -5.80
CA PRO A 11 -11.44 5.78 -6.85
C PRO A 11 -10.81 5.36 -8.20
N LEU A 12 -11.43 4.42 -8.89
CA LEU A 12 -10.94 3.89 -10.17
C LEU A 12 -11.97 3.95 -11.31
N LYS A 13 -13.19 4.43 -11.06
CA LYS A 13 -14.28 4.45 -12.04
C LYS A 13 -13.91 5.08 -13.39
N GLU A 14 -13.09 6.13 -13.39
CA GLU A 14 -12.66 6.84 -14.61
C GLU A 14 -11.38 6.26 -15.24
N LEU A 15 -10.79 5.22 -14.63
CA LEU A 15 -9.53 4.61 -15.03
C LEU A 15 -9.67 3.22 -15.62
N GLN A 16 -10.90 2.74 -15.85
CA GLN A 16 -11.18 1.44 -16.45
C GLN A 16 -10.38 1.24 -17.75
N ASN A 17 -9.75 0.07 -17.88
CA ASN A 17 -8.87 -0.32 -18.98
C ASN A 17 -7.57 0.49 -19.13
N LYS A 18 -7.29 1.46 -18.25
CA LYS A 18 -6.02 2.20 -18.25
C LYS A 18 -4.94 1.43 -17.50
N ASP A 19 -3.69 1.69 -17.87
CA ASP A 19 -2.52 1.22 -17.11
C ASP A 19 -2.34 2.10 -15.87
N LEU A 20 -2.26 1.45 -14.71
CA LEU A 20 -2.03 2.04 -13.40
C LEU A 20 -0.69 1.55 -12.86
N THR A 21 0.03 2.40 -12.14
CA THR A 21 1.24 2.03 -11.39
C THR A 21 1.14 2.57 -9.97
N ILE A 22 1.40 1.72 -8.99
CA ILE A 22 1.62 2.11 -7.60
C ILE A 22 3.11 2.03 -7.33
N THR A 23 3.68 3.07 -6.72
CA THR A 23 5.03 3.04 -6.15
C THR A 23 4.98 3.36 -4.67
N VAL A 24 5.89 2.77 -3.90
CA VAL A 24 6.05 3.05 -2.47
C VAL A 24 7.47 2.69 -2.08
N LYS A 25 8.05 3.48 -1.18
CA LYS A 25 9.33 3.16 -0.58
C LYS A 25 9.09 2.26 0.62
N SER A 26 9.91 1.23 0.76
CA SER A 26 9.77 0.29 1.88
C SER A 26 11.10 -0.29 2.31
N LYS A 27 11.17 -0.70 3.58
CA LYS A 27 12.22 -1.55 4.14
C LYS A 27 11.63 -2.48 5.19
N VAL A 28 12.37 -3.54 5.53
CA VAL A 28 11.99 -4.56 6.50
C VAL A 28 13.14 -4.86 7.43
N ASN A 29 12.95 -4.60 8.72
CA ASN A 29 13.87 -5.02 9.77
C ASN A 29 13.46 -6.45 10.20
N LYS A 30 14.17 -7.46 9.69
CA LYS A 30 13.82 -8.85 9.96
C LYS A 30 14.41 -9.34 11.27
N PHE A 31 13.58 -9.86 12.16
CA PHE A 31 14.03 -10.63 13.33
C PHE A 31 13.97 -12.14 13.08
N HIS A 32 13.32 -12.56 11.99
CA HIS A 32 13.27 -13.94 11.52
C HIS A 32 13.29 -14.03 9.98
N LYS A 33 13.81 -15.14 9.43
CA LYS A 33 13.95 -15.33 7.96
C LYS A 33 12.62 -15.29 7.20
N GLY A 34 11.52 -15.64 7.86
CA GLY A 34 10.17 -15.61 7.30
C GLY A 34 9.52 -14.21 7.24
N ALA A 35 10.20 -13.17 7.75
CA ALA A 35 9.67 -11.81 7.72
C ALA A 35 9.71 -11.21 6.31
N LEU A 36 8.57 -10.68 5.87
CA LEU A 36 8.41 -10.06 4.55
C LEU A 36 7.32 -9.00 4.56
N ALA A 37 7.55 -7.94 3.80
CA ALA A 37 6.53 -6.95 3.46
C ALA A 37 6.01 -7.19 2.04
N SER A 38 4.84 -6.64 1.72
CA SER A 38 4.28 -6.67 0.37
C SER A 38 3.37 -5.49 0.09
N ILE A 39 3.25 -5.18 -1.19
CA ILE A 39 2.36 -4.14 -1.72
C ILE A 39 1.43 -4.84 -2.70
N SER A 40 0.15 -4.58 -2.56
CA SER A 40 -0.87 -5.10 -3.46
C SER A 40 -1.92 -4.03 -3.76
N LEU A 41 -2.63 -4.21 -4.87
CA LEU A 41 -3.83 -3.46 -5.21
C LEU A 41 -4.95 -4.45 -5.51
N ARG A 42 -6.00 -4.44 -4.70
CA ARG A 42 -7.22 -5.21 -4.98
C ARG A 42 -8.22 -4.34 -5.72
N PHE A 43 -8.78 -4.82 -6.83
CA PHE A 43 -9.81 -4.14 -7.59
C PHE A 43 -11.20 -4.63 -7.20
N GLU A 44 -12.15 -3.71 -7.10
CA GLU A 44 -13.53 -4.01 -6.74
C GLU A 44 -14.54 -3.30 -7.66
N ASN A 45 -15.71 -3.91 -7.85
CA ASN A 45 -16.84 -3.27 -8.52
C ASN A 45 -17.62 -2.36 -7.56
N ASN A 46 -18.73 -1.79 -8.04
CA ASN A 46 -19.59 -0.88 -7.30
C ASN A 46 -20.31 -1.53 -6.10
N GLU A 47 -20.36 -2.86 -6.05
CA GLU A 47 -20.95 -3.64 -4.96
C GLU A 47 -19.89 -4.07 -3.93
N GLY A 48 -18.62 -3.71 -4.13
CA GLY A 48 -17.50 -4.17 -3.31
C GLY A 48 -17.03 -5.59 -3.64
N ASN A 49 -17.53 -6.19 -4.72
CA ASN A 49 -17.12 -7.53 -5.16
C ASN A 49 -15.70 -7.49 -5.73
N PHE A 50 -14.89 -8.44 -5.29
CA PHE A 50 -13.52 -8.64 -5.79
C PHE A 50 -13.51 -8.95 -7.29
N LEU A 51 -12.63 -8.27 -8.03
CA LEU A 51 -12.45 -8.48 -9.47
C LEU A 51 -11.11 -9.14 -9.80
N SER A 52 -10.03 -8.57 -9.27
CA SER A 52 -8.66 -9.06 -9.45
C SER A 52 -7.72 -8.34 -8.48
N PHE A 53 -6.44 -8.70 -8.47
CA PHE A 53 -5.43 -7.97 -7.72
C PHE A 53 -4.09 -7.90 -8.46
N LEU A 54 -3.33 -6.84 -8.20
CA LEU A 54 -1.91 -6.73 -8.51
C LEU A 54 -1.11 -6.93 -7.22
N LYS A 55 0.07 -7.56 -7.31
CA LYS A 55 0.95 -7.77 -6.16
C LYS A 55 2.40 -7.78 -6.58
N LYS A 56 3.27 -7.20 -5.75
CA LYS A 56 4.72 -7.34 -5.90
C LYS A 56 5.21 -8.59 -5.17
N ASP A 57 6.31 -9.16 -5.64
CA ASP A 57 7.10 -10.10 -4.85
C ASP A 57 7.45 -9.53 -3.47
N SER A 58 7.77 -10.43 -2.54
CA SER A 58 8.12 -10.07 -1.18
C SER A 58 9.23 -9.02 -1.10
N ILE A 59 8.97 -7.98 -0.33
CA ILE A 59 9.92 -6.95 0.06
C ILE A 59 10.69 -7.48 1.27
N VAL A 60 12.01 -7.48 1.13
CA VAL A 60 12.91 -8.14 2.10
C VAL A 60 14.16 -7.33 2.43
N SER A 61 14.37 -6.19 1.77
CA SER A 61 15.51 -5.31 2.02
C SER A 61 15.41 -4.64 3.38
N ASP A 62 16.51 -4.60 4.13
CA ASP A 62 16.66 -3.81 5.35
C ASP A 62 17.00 -2.34 5.08
N LYS A 63 17.24 -1.98 3.82
CA LYS A 63 17.42 -0.61 3.35
C LYS A 63 16.19 -0.12 2.61
N TRP A 64 15.91 1.17 2.73
CA TRP A 64 14.87 1.85 1.95
C TRP A 64 15.11 1.68 0.46
N GLN A 65 14.09 1.17 -0.22
CA GLN A 65 14.07 0.99 -1.66
C GLN A 65 12.68 1.34 -2.20
N GLU A 66 12.61 1.86 -3.41
CA GLU A 66 11.35 2.05 -4.11
C GLU A 66 10.90 0.73 -4.77
N TYR A 67 9.64 0.39 -4.56
CA TYR A 67 8.99 -0.77 -5.15
C TYR A 67 7.78 -0.33 -5.95
N SER A 68 7.50 -1.04 -7.04
CA SER A 68 6.37 -0.73 -7.91
C SER A 68 5.55 -1.95 -8.32
N ILE A 69 4.25 -1.76 -8.47
CA ILE A 69 3.35 -2.69 -9.15
C ILE A 69 2.64 -1.94 -10.26
N SER A 70 2.53 -2.56 -11.43
CA SER A 70 1.87 -1.98 -12.59
C SER A 70 0.92 -2.99 -13.21
N GLY A 71 -0.20 -2.51 -13.71
CA GLY A 71 -1.19 -3.36 -14.37
C GLY A 71 -2.38 -2.57 -14.88
N LYS A 72 -3.25 -3.27 -15.61
CA LYS A 72 -4.44 -2.68 -16.20
C LYS A 72 -5.60 -2.70 -15.22
N VAL A 73 -6.31 -1.59 -15.09
CA VAL A 73 -7.55 -1.51 -14.31
C VAL A 73 -8.66 -2.32 -15.02
N PRO A 74 -9.35 -3.26 -14.34
CA PRO A 74 -10.45 -4.02 -14.95
C PRO A 74 -11.57 -3.12 -15.48
N ALA A 75 -12.26 -3.58 -16.54
CA ALA A 75 -13.29 -2.80 -17.22
C ALA A 75 -14.48 -2.41 -16.32
N ASN A 76 -14.76 -3.18 -15.27
CA ASN A 76 -15.85 -2.96 -14.33
C ASN A 76 -15.38 -2.51 -12.93
N ALA A 77 -14.09 -2.20 -12.77
CA ALA A 77 -13.59 -1.69 -11.50
C ALA A 77 -14.09 -0.27 -11.25
N THR A 78 -14.53 -0.01 -10.02
CA THR A 78 -14.94 1.33 -9.55
C THR A 78 -14.07 1.83 -8.42
N SER A 79 -13.48 0.91 -7.64
CA SER A 79 -12.55 1.20 -6.55
C SER A 79 -11.36 0.26 -6.59
N GLY A 80 -10.28 0.71 -5.97
CA GLY A 80 -9.11 -0.11 -5.65
C GLY A 80 -8.77 0.02 -4.17
N LEU A 81 -8.23 -1.04 -3.58
CA LEU A 81 -7.69 -1.05 -2.23
C LEU A 81 -6.18 -1.20 -2.33
N ILE A 82 -5.44 -0.14 -2.02
CA ILE A 82 -3.99 -0.21 -1.81
C ILE A 82 -3.78 -0.96 -0.51
N ILE A 83 -2.98 -2.02 -0.54
CA ILE A 83 -2.73 -2.89 0.61
C ILE A 83 -1.22 -2.93 0.86
N LEU A 84 -0.82 -2.41 2.02
CA LEU A 84 0.53 -2.55 2.56
C LEU A 84 0.45 -3.60 3.65
N ALA A 85 1.21 -4.70 3.50
CA ALA A 85 1.11 -5.82 4.41
C ALA A 85 2.48 -6.28 4.90
N PHE A 86 2.53 -6.73 6.15
CA PHE A 86 3.70 -7.36 6.75
C PHE A 86 3.33 -8.72 7.36
N ARG A 87 4.24 -9.68 7.22
CA ARG A 87 4.12 -11.02 7.78
C ARG A 87 5.43 -11.40 8.45
N GLY A 88 5.32 -12.13 9.55
CA GLY A 88 6.46 -12.72 10.26
C GLY A 88 6.85 -11.91 11.50
N TYR A 89 8.10 -12.05 11.94
CA TYR A 89 8.62 -11.39 13.14
C TYR A 89 9.70 -10.38 12.76
N GLY A 90 9.46 -9.12 13.14
CA GLY A 90 10.24 -7.97 12.70
C GLY A 90 9.34 -6.76 12.50
N GLU A 91 9.83 -5.81 11.72
CA GLU A 91 9.14 -4.55 11.42
C GLU A 91 9.17 -4.31 9.91
N ALA A 92 8.14 -3.65 9.40
CA ALA A 92 8.11 -3.15 8.04
C ALA A 92 7.71 -1.69 8.03
N PHE A 93 8.39 -0.93 7.19
CA PHE A 93 8.18 0.50 7.03
C PHE A 93 7.77 0.78 5.60
N PHE A 94 6.88 1.74 5.42
CA PHE A 94 6.34 2.15 4.13
C PHE A 94 6.26 3.67 4.10
N ASP A 95 6.58 4.26 2.95
CA ASP A 95 6.58 5.71 2.78
C ASP A 95 6.45 6.12 1.29
N ASP A 96 6.12 7.38 1.01
CA ASP A 96 6.02 7.98 -0.31
C ASP A 96 5.11 7.17 -1.28
N VAL A 97 3.92 6.77 -0.82
CA VAL A 97 2.94 6.04 -1.63
C VAL A 97 2.44 6.94 -2.77
N LYS A 98 2.62 6.51 -4.01
CA LYS A 98 2.15 7.22 -5.20
C LYS A 98 1.35 6.29 -6.08
N VAL A 99 0.27 6.82 -6.64
CA VAL A 99 -0.53 6.12 -7.64
C VAL A 99 -0.56 6.97 -8.90
N THR A 100 -0.16 6.38 -10.01
CA THR A 100 -0.12 7.03 -11.31
C THR A 100 -0.84 6.21 -12.37
N TYR A 101 -1.31 6.86 -13.42
CA TYR A 101 -1.93 6.20 -14.56
C TYR A 101 -1.56 6.88 -15.86
N LYS A 102 -1.58 6.10 -16.95
CA LYS A 102 -1.33 6.62 -18.29
C LYS A 102 -2.61 7.17 -18.91
N ASP A 103 -2.59 8.43 -19.30
CA ASP A 103 -3.67 9.09 -20.04
C ASP A 103 -3.17 9.57 -21.39
N LYS A 104 -3.44 8.79 -22.44
CA LYS A 104 -2.89 9.01 -23.80
C LYS A 104 -1.35 9.02 -23.78
N LYS A 105 -0.74 10.21 -23.78
CA LYS A 105 0.72 10.45 -23.80
C LYS A 105 1.25 11.08 -22.50
N SER A 106 0.41 11.33 -21.51
CA SER A 106 0.83 11.88 -20.22
C SER A 106 0.66 10.87 -19.08
N ILE A 107 1.50 10.98 -18.06
CA ILE A 107 1.35 10.29 -16.79
C ILE A 107 0.64 11.26 -15.86
N LYS A 108 -0.45 10.80 -15.25
CA LYS A 108 -1.23 11.54 -14.25
C LYS A 108 -1.16 10.84 -12.91
N SER A 109 -1.29 11.60 -11.83
CA SER A 109 -1.34 11.05 -10.47
C SER A 109 -2.78 10.99 -9.96
N LEU A 110 -3.08 9.94 -9.19
CA LEU A 110 -4.25 9.92 -8.31
C LEU A 110 -3.86 10.45 -6.94
N THR A 111 -4.79 11.15 -6.30
CA THR A 111 -4.64 11.57 -4.91
C THR A 111 -4.70 10.34 -4.00
N VAL A 112 -3.71 10.25 -3.12
CA VAL A 112 -3.61 9.29 -2.01
C VAL A 112 -3.64 10.13 -0.74
N ASN A 113 -4.42 9.74 0.26
CA ASN A 113 -4.48 10.48 1.52
C ASN A 113 -3.25 10.14 2.36
N ASN A 114 -2.62 11.17 2.95
CA ASN A 114 -1.40 11.03 3.75
C ASN A 114 -0.35 10.07 3.15
N PRO A 115 0.11 10.31 1.89
CA PRO A 115 0.94 9.35 1.16
C PRO A 115 2.35 9.19 1.74
N SER A 116 2.82 10.21 2.47
CA SER A 116 4.14 10.25 3.10
C SER A 116 4.09 10.01 4.61
N PHE A 117 2.91 9.76 5.18
CA PHE A 117 2.71 9.50 6.61
C PHE A 117 3.16 10.60 7.61
N GLU A 118 3.73 11.73 7.14
CA GLU A 118 4.16 12.87 7.98
C GLU A 118 3.02 13.52 8.80
N GLN A 119 1.75 13.25 8.47
CA GLN A 119 0.62 13.67 9.28
C GLN A 119 0.19 12.53 10.19
N VAL A 120 0.27 12.74 11.50
CA VAL A 120 -0.21 11.78 12.49
C VAL A 120 -1.74 11.78 12.51
N LEU A 121 -2.32 10.86 11.75
CA LEU A 121 -3.77 10.73 11.59
C LEU A 121 -4.22 9.36 12.11
N GLN A 122 -5.38 9.31 12.76
CA GLN A 122 -5.95 8.04 13.18
C GLN A 122 -6.20 7.12 11.98
N PHE A 123 -5.94 5.83 12.16
CA PHE A 123 -6.24 4.82 11.14
C PHE A 123 -7.75 4.59 11.08
N ASN A 124 -8.41 5.09 10.04
CA ASN A 124 -9.86 5.06 9.87
C ASN A 124 -10.26 5.20 8.38
N ASN A 125 -11.56 5.18 8.12
CA ASN A 125 -12.14 5.18 6.77
C ASN A 125 -11.88 6.46 5.95
N SER A 126 -11.39 7.54 6.58
CA SER A 126 -11.04 8.78 5.90
C SER A 126 -9.56 8.83 5.47
N ASN A 127 -8.75 7.85 5.88
CA ASN A 127 -7.33 7.78 5.57
C ASN A 127 -6.88 6.32 5.34
N TRP A 128 -5.78 5.90 5.96
CA TRP A 128 -5.37 4.51 6.03
C TRP A 128 -6.20 3.78 7.08
N MET A 129 -6.75 2.63 6.73
CA MET A 129 -7.47 1.73 7.62
C MET A 129 -6.54 0.60 8.02
N THR A 130 -6.80 -0.01 9.17
CA THR A 130 -6.24 -1.30 9.56
C THR A 130 -7.38 -2.25 9.89
N THR A 131 -7.06 -3.52 10.04
CA THR A 131 -8.03 -4.58 10.36
C THR A 131 -7.89 -4.97 11.83
N ASN A 132 -8.98 -5.40 12.48
CA ASN A 132 -8.91 -5.91 13.85
C ASN A 132 -8.00 -7.13 13.95
N GLU A 133 -7.90 -7.88 12.85
CA GLU A 133 -6.99 -8.99 12.66
C GLU A 133 -5.53 -8.56 12.85
N THR A 134 -5.11 -7.39 12.37
CA THR A 134 -3.75 -6.87 12.63
C THR A 134 -3.40 -6.97 14.12
N TYR A 135 -4.28 -6.44 14.99
CA TYR A 135 -4.05 -6.39 16.42
C TYR A 135 -4.25 -7.74 17.11
N SER A 136 -5.27 -8.51 16.73
CA SER A 136 -5.50 -9.84 17.34
C SER A 136 -4.37 -10.84 17.03
N ASN A 137 -3.60 -10.57 15.98
CA ASN A 137 -2.43 -11.36 15.59
C ASN A 137 -1.14 -10.88 16.27
N GLY A 138 -1.22 -9.92 17.20
CA GLY A 138 -0.09 -9.42 17.98
C GLY A 138 0.76 -8.37 17.27
N TYR A 139 0.32 -7.85 16.11
CA TYR A 139 0.99 -6.74 15.45
C TYR A 139 0.51 -5.40 15.99
N MET A 140 1.40 -4.42 15.92
CA MET A 140 1.09 -3.01 16.12
C MET A 140 1.34 -2.26 14.81
N LEU A 141 0.60 -1.18 14.62
CA LEU A 141 0.72 -0.31 13.47
C LEU A 141 0.71 1.13 13.97
N ASP A 142 1.77 1.88 13.65
CA ASP A 142 2.02 3.23 14.16
C ASP A 142 2.86 4.04 13.16
N TYR A 143 2.92 5.35 13.37
CA TYR A 143 3.83 6.28 12.70
C TYR A 143 5.21 6.24 13.38
N SER A 144 6.31 6.39 12.63
CA SER A 144 7.65 6.10 13.14
C SER A 144 8.62 7.27 12.97
N PHE A 145 8.62 8.20 13.93
CA PHE A 145 9.44 9.42 13.89
C PHE A 145 10.96 9.19 13.97
N ASN A 146 11.37 7.96 14.28
CA ASN A 146 12.78 7.56 14.38
C ASN A 146 13.33 7.01 13.06
N GLU A 147 12.45 6.77 12.09
CA GLU A 147 12.82 6.29 10.77
C GLU A 147 12.63 7.41 9.75
N SER A 148 13.56 7.50 8.81
CA SER A 148 13.49 8.53 7.78
C SER A 148 13.89 7.99 6.42
N VAL A 149 13.16 8.47 5.42
CA VAL A 149 13.47 8.33 4.00
C VAL A 149 13.91 9.68 3.50
N ASP A 150 15.12 9.76 2.94
CA ASP A 150 15.65 11.00 2.34
C ASP A 150 15.55 12.24 3.27
N GLY A 151 15.62 12.03 4.59
CA GLY A 151 15.55 13.08 5.61
C GLY A 151 14.15 13.56 6.01
N LYS A 152 13.07 12.93 5.50
CA LYS A 152 11.69 13.15 5.95
C LYS A 152 11.31 12.18 7.08
N GLN A 153 10.50 12.62 8.03
CA GLN A 153 10.18 11.86 9.24
C GLN A 153 8.85 11.11 9.04
N SER A 154 8.96 9.80 8.79
CA SER A 154 7.82 8.89 8.69
C SER A 154 7.14 8.60 10.04
#